data_AF-A0A3B8MG39-F1
#
_entry.id   AF-A0A3B8MG39-F1
#
_cell.length_a   1.000
_cell.length_b   1.000
_cell.length_c   1.000
_cell.angle_alpha   90.00
_cell.angle_beta   90.00
_cell.angle_gamma   90.00
#
_symmetry.space_group_name_H-M   'P 1'
#
loop_
_entity.id
_entity.type
_entity.pdbx_description
1 polymer ?
#
loop_
_entity_poly.entity_id
_entity_poly.type
_entity_poly.pdbx_seq_one_letter_code
_entity_poly.pdbx_strand_id
1 'polypeptide(L)'
;MIPLISSISYGPLEALQLPRTWWKVLTRNVGILDAEYPDCSPGLDAKVIEALGLDQEAVLTYLRENMPDYLTFEAWVVEQCGGAIDRAAADAWNESVHNRQHAQHKIEETYNDIGWDAANVDVTSAYILNANQDWQLFHQRDLDADYGRLGDQVPPLVSNIDFGRLGVCQLPRTWYKILMRSKNLLHPDYPDMTKSGLDPRVLDLVGVNPDSAVAYIRKEQPDYVTFESWVLEQNGGNLDQAAIEEWNTFLRTRDHQGEKRSGILAFVGLDDSGPTSAAVLNSIEDYQYAYRQLMDDA
;
A
#
# COMPACT_ATOMS: atom_id res chain seq x y z
N MET A 1 -5.05 11.82 -8.22
CA MET A 1 -4.18 10.78 -7.66
C MET A 1 -5.01 9.59 -7.19
N ILE A 2 -4.58 8.41 -7.62
CA ILE A 2 -5.05 7.11 -7.20
C ILE A 2 -4.46 6.81 -5.81
N PRO A 3 -5.28 6.41 -4.82
CA PRO A 3 -4.75 6.02 -3.51
C PRO A 3 -4.00 4.70 -3.63
N LEU A 4 -2.68 4.72 -3.40
CA LEU A 4 -1.83 3.53 -3.51
C LEU A 4 -1.63 2.77 -2.19
N ILE A 5 -2.06 3.36 -1.07
CA ILE A 5 -2.18 2.63 0.21
C ILE A 5 -3.26 1.58 0.05
N SER A 6 -2.91 0.29 0.11
CA SER A 6 -3.82 -0.81 -0.20
C SER A 6 -4.86 -1.06 0.91
N SER A 7 -5.86 -1.88 0.61
CA SER A 7 -6.87 -2.28 1.61
C SER A 7 -6.33 -3.20 2.70
N ILE A 8 -5.15 -3.82 2.51
CA ILE A 8 -4.48 -4.62 3.56
C ILE A 8 -3.42 -3.83 4.31
N SER A 9 -3.29 -2.53 4.04
CA SER A 9 -2.37 -1.68 4.77
C SER A 9 -2.95 -1.36 6.16
N TYR A 10 -2.07 -1.31 7.16
CA TYR A 10 -2.41 -1.00 8.55
C TYR A 10 -1.28 -0.21 9.21
N GLY A 11 -1.59 0.43 10.35
CA GLY A 11 -0.61 0.98 11.28
C GLY A 11 -0.66 0.28 12.64
N PRO A 12 -0.23 0.95 13.72
CA PRO A 12 -0.16 0.39 15.07
C PRO A 12 -1.47 -0.22 15.60
N LEU A 13 -2.63 0.30 15.21
CA LEU A 13 -3.92 -0.31 15.60
C LEU A 13 -4.23 -1.62 14.86
N GLU A 14 -3.44 -2.00 13.85
CA GLU A 14 -3.65 -3.19 13.04
C GLU A 14 -5.11 -3.27 12.52
N ALA A 15 -5.67 -2.14 12.08
CA ALA A 15 -6.98 -2.10 11.46
C ALA A 15 -6.80 -1.94 9.94
N LEU A 16 -7.04 -3.01 9.19
CA LEU A 16 -6.90 -2.98 7.72
C LEU A 16 -7.85 -1.93 7.13
N GLN A 17 -7.46 -1.33 6.00
CA GLN A 17 -8.15 -0.22 5.32
C GLN A 17 -8.05 1.15 6.02
N LEU A 18 -7.86 1.22 7.35
CA LEU A 18 -7.88 2.50 8.07
C LEU A 18 -6.88 3.55 7.53
N PRO A 19 -5.60 3.20 7.21
CA PRO A 19 -4.69 4.16 6.57
C PRO A 19 -5.14 4.61 5.19
N ARG A 20 -5.77 3.74 4.40
CA ARG A 20 -6.31 4.09 3.08
C ARG A 20 -7.47 5.08 3.22
N THR A 21 -8.36 4.87 4.19
CA THR A 21 -9.47 5.79 4.48
C THR A 21 -8.96 7.16 4.90
N TRP A 22 -8.00 7.23 5.83
CA TRP A 22 -7.33 8.48 6.23
C TRP A 22 -6.76 9.22 5.01
N TRP A 23 -5.94 8.54 4.21
CA TRP A 23 -5.28 9.16 3.07
C TRP A 23 -6.24 9.67 2.00
N LYS A 24 -7.32 8.93 1.73
CA LYS A 24 -8.36 9.34 0.78
C LYS A 24 -9.07 10.61 1.23
N VAL A 25 -9.41 10.74 2.52
CA VAL A 25 -10.09 11.93 3.04
C VAL A 25 -9.17 13.15 2.95
N LEU A 26 -7.91 13.02 3.36
CA LEU A 26 -6.92 14.11 3.28
C LEU A 26 -6.70 14.57 1.84
N THR A 27 -6.45 13.63 0.93
CA THR A 27 -6.21 13.94 -0.50
C THR A 27 -7.45 14.50 -1.20
N ARG A 28 -8.67 14.10 -0.79
CA ARG A 28 -9.91 14.75 -1.26
C ARG A 28 -10.01 16.17 -0.75
N ASN A 29 -9.68 16.41 0.52
CA ASN A 29 -9.81 17.73 1.15
C ASN A 29 -8.90 18.77 0.47
N VAL A 30 -7.72 18.36 0.00
CA VAL A 30 -6.81 19.23 -0.77
C VAL A 30 -7.01 19.18 -2.28
N GLY A 31 -8.01 18.45 -2.77
CA GLY A 31 -8.41 18.44 -4.18
C GLY A 31 -7.57 17.59 -5.12
N ILE A 32 -6.73 16.66 -4.61
CA ILE A 32 -5.87 15.81 -5.45
C ILE A 32 -6.34 14.36 -5.57
N LEU A 33 -7.29 13.90 -4.75
CA LEU A 33 -7.89 12.57 -4.94
C LEU A 33 -8.60 12.50 -6.30
N ASP A 34 -8.33 11.44 -7.06
CA ASP A 34 -9.01 11.17 -8.33
C ASP A 34 -10.55 11.26 -8.17
N ALA A 35 -11.23 11.89 -9.12
CA ALA A 35 -12.65 12.18 -9.04
C ALA A 35 -13.54 10.93 -8.97
N GLU A 36 -13.06 9.79 -9.48
CA GLU A 36 -13.79 8.52 -9.45
C GLU A 36 -13.70 7.81 -8.09
N TYR A 37 -12.79 8.23 -7.20
CA TYR A 37 -12.64 7.65 -5.88
C TYR A 37 -13.48 8.42 -4.85
N PRO A 38 -14.49 7.81 -4.20
CA PRO A 38 -15.13 8.44 -3.06
C PRO A 38 -14.09 8.60 -1.94
N ASP A 39 -14.08 9.72 -1.22
CA ASP A 39 -13.21 9.91 -0.06
C ASP A 39 -13.55 8.92 1.07
N CYS A 40 -14.83 8.59 1.22
CA CYS A 40 -15.31 7.47 2.02
C CYS A 40 -16.33 6.63 1.23
N SER A 41 -15.93 5.42 0.82
CA SER A 41 -16.85 4.50 0.15
C SER A 41 -17.83 3.86 1.15
N PRO A 42 -19.06 3.51 0.71
CA PRO A 42 -19.98 2.69 1.50
C PRO A 42 -19.47 1.23 1.67
N GLY A 43 -18.32 0.91 1.09
CA GLY A 43 -17.68 -0.40 1.12
C GLY A 43 -16.68 -0.51 2.25
N LEU A 44 -15.40 -0.64 1.92
CA LEU A 44 -14.36 -0.92 2.91
C LEU A 44 -14.17 0.23 3.91
N ASP A 45 -14.30 1.49 3.48
CA ASP A 45 -14.05 2.65 4.34
C ASP A 45 -15.11 2.78 5.45
N ALA A 46 -16.39 2.73 5.10
CA ALA A 46 -17.47 2.75 6.08
C ALA A 46 -17.41 1.56 7.05
N LYS A 47 -17.02 0.37 6.54
CA LYS A 47 -17.00 -0.85 7.35
C LYS A 47 -15.84 -0.93 8.34
N VAL A 48 -14.66 -0.38 8.02
CA VAL A 48 -13.57 -0.30 9.03
C VAL A 48 -13.96 0.65 10.16
N ILE A 49 -14.62 1.78 9.83
CA ILE A 49 -15.14 2.73 10.81
C ILE A 49 -16.19 2.05 11.71
N GLU A 50 -17.14 1.34 11.10
CA GLU A 50 -18.18 0.57 11.82
C GLU A 50 -17.56 -0.51 12.72
N ALA A 51 -16.56 -1.25 12.23
CA ALA A 51 -15.88 -2.30 12.98
C ALA A 51 -15.14 -1.76 14.23
N LEU A 52 -14.68 -0.50 14.18
CA LEU A 52 -14.08 0.20 15.31
C LEU A 52 -15.13 0.84 16.25
N GLY A 53 -16.42 0.73 15.93
CA GLY A 53 -17.52 1.29 16.72
C GLY A 53 -17.62 2.81 16.65
N LEU A 54 -17.07 3.43 15.61
CA LEU A 54 -16.99 4.88 15.45
C LEU A 54 -18.19 5.43 14.66
N ASP A 55 -18.56 6.69 14.93
CA ASP A 55 -19.50 7.43 14.10
C ASP A 55 -18.79 7.95 12.82
N GLN A 56 -19.33 7.59 11.65
CA GLN A 56 -18.70 7.92 10.37
C GLN A 56 -18.63 9.43 10.12
N GLU A 57 -19.68 10.19 10.45
CA GLU A 57 -19.68 11.64 10.24
C GLU A 57 -18.68 12.32 11.17
N ALA A 58 -18.54 11.85 12.42
CA ALA A 58 -17.53 12.33 13.36
C ALA A 58 -16.10 12.08 12.85
N VAL A 59 -15.81 10.89 12.33
CA VAL A 59 -14.50 10.56 11.73
C VAL A 59 -14.20 11.49 10.55
N LEU A 60 -15.15 11.64 9.63
CA LEU A 60 -14.95 12.46 8.43
C LEU A 60 -14.84 13.95 8.77
N THR A 61 -15.61 14.43 9.75
CA THR A 61 -15.50 15.80 10.26
C THR A 61 -14.11 16.04 10.85
N TYR A 62 -13.66 15.15 11.74
CA TYR A 62 -12.34 15.28 12.37
C TYR A 62 -11.21 15.32 11.33
N LEU A 63 -11.20 14.39 10.37
CA LEU A 63 -10.18 14.34 9.33
C LEU A 63 -10.18 15.59 8.43
N ARG A 64 -11.35 16.10 8.03
CA ARG A 64 -11.46 17.27 7.15
C ARG A 64 -11.11 18.58 7.84
N GLU A 65 -11.49 18.73 9.11
CA GLU A 65 -11.24 19.95 9.88
C GLU A 65 -9.81 20.03 10.42
N ASN A 66 -9.21 18.89 10.78
CA ASN A 66 -7.93 18.87 11.48
C ASN A 66 -6.75 18.40 10.59
N MET A 67 -7.02 17.65 9.52
CA MET A 67 -5.99 17.09 8.63
C MET A 67 -4.79 16.50 9.41
N PRO A 68 -5.03 15.57 10.37
CA PRO A 68 -3.99 15.06 11.24
C PRO A 68 -3.01 14.13 10.50
N ASP A 69 -1.78 14.00 11.00
CA ASP A 69 -0.93 12.87 10.60
C ASP A 69 -1.57 11.54 11.05
N TYR A 70 -1.09 10.42 10.48
CA TYR A 70 -1.74 9.14 10.68
C TYR A 70 -1.69 8.66 12.15
N LEU A 71 -0.60 8.93 12.89
CA LEU A 71 -0.49 8.52 14.28
C LEU A 71 -1.36 9.37 15.21
N THR A 72 -1.51 10.66 14.90
CA THR A 72 -2.46 11.55 15.58
C THR A 72 -3.90 11.09 15.32
N PHE A 73 -4.21 10.65 14.11
CA PHE A 73 -5.51 10.07 13.78
C PHE A 73 -5.77 8.76 14.55
N GLU A 74 -4.82 7.83 14.60
CA GLU A 74 -4.99 6.60 15.40
C GLU A 74 -5.14 6.89 16.90
N ALA A 75 -4.40 7.88 17.44
CA ALA A 75 -4.57 8.31 18.82
C ALA A 75 -5.99 8.86 19.08
N TRP A 76 -6.52 9.66 18.15
CA TRP A 76 -7.90 10.14 18.22
C TRP A 76 -8.91 8.99 18.15
N VAL A 77 -8.70 7.99 17.28
CA VAL A 77 -9.53 6.78 17.22
C VAL A 77 -9.58 6.07 18.58
N VAL A 78 -8.43 5.89 19.22
CA VAL A 78 -8.34 5.28 20.55
C VAL A 78 -9.12 6.07 21.60
N GLU A 79 -9.02 7.41 21.56
CA GLU A 79 -9.80 8.29 22.44
C GLU A 79 -11.31 8.10 22.24
N GLN A 80 -11.77 8.08 20.99
CA GLN A 80 -13.20 7.88 20.67
C GLN A 80 -13.71 6.50 21.08
N CYS A 81 -12.83 5.48 21.10
CA CYS A 81 -13.15 4.15 21.61
C CYS A 81 -13.05 4.04 23.15
N GLY A 82 -12.81 5.14 23.87
CA GLY A 82 -12.73 5.14 25.34
C GLY A 82 -11.40 4.64 25.90
N GLY A 83 -10.32 4.74 25.13
CA GLY A 83 -8.94 4.45 25.55
C GLY A 83 -8.34 3.17 24.96
N ALA A 84 -9.14 2.33 24.30
CA ALA A 84 -8.67 1.19 23.52
C ALA A 84 -9.75 0.76 22.51
N ILE A 85 -9.34 0.24 21.35
CA ILE A 85 -10.27 -0.34 20.38
C ILE A 85 -10.79 -1.72 20.85
N ASP A 86 -11.94 -2.15 20.33
CA ASP A 86 -12.35 -3.55 20.44
C ASP A 86 -11.47 -4.42 19.53
N ARG A 87 -10.48 -5.07 20.14
CA ARG A 87 -9.52 -5.93 19.42
C ARG A 87 -10.22 -7.08 18.68
N ALA A 88 -11.25 -7.69 19.28
CA ALA A 88 -11.93 -8.83 18.67
C ALA A 88 -12.73 -8.39 17.43
N ALA A 89 -13.38 -7.23 17.49
CA ALA A 89 -14.08 -6.67 16.33
C ALA A 89 -13.12 -6.29 15.21
N ALA A 90 -11.97 -5.68 15.54
CA ALA A 90 -10.95 -5.34 14.57
C ALA A 90 -10.30 -6.58 13.94
N ASP A 91 -10.08 -7.66 14.69
CA ASP A 91 -9.56 -8.93 14.16
C ASP A 91 -10.57 -9.61 13.23
N ALA A 92 -11.85 -9.63 13.60
CA ALA A 92 -12.91 -10.14 12.73
C ALA A 92 -13.04 -9.33 11.43
N TRP A 93 -12.88 -8.00 11.52
CA TRP A 93 -12.79 -7.13 10.35
C TRP A 93 -11.62 -7.50 9.45
N ASN A 94 -10.41 -7.64 10.02
CA ASN A 94 -9.22 -7.98 9.26
C ASN A 94 -9.34 -9.33 8.54
N GLU A 95 -9.85 -10.35 9.24
CA GLU A 95 -10.15 -11.65 8.64
C GLU A 95 -11.14 -11.50 7.47
N SER A 96 -12.17 -10.67 7.63
CA SER A 96 -13.14 -10.42 6.57
C SER A 96 -12.51 -9.78 5.33
N VAL A 97 -11.54 -8.87 5.50
CA VAL A 97 -10.83 -8.22 4.40
C VAL A 97 -9.93 -9.22 3.67
N HIS A 98 -9.17 -10.03 4.42
CA HIS A 98 -8.29 -11.05 3.82
C HIS A 98 -9.06 -12.11 3.04
N ASN A 99 -10.20 -12.56 3.56
CA ASN A 99 -10.99 -13.62 2.94
C ASN A 99 -11.98 -13.12 1.89
N ARG A 100 -12.12 -11.80 1.71
CA ARG A 100 -13.10 -11.20 0.81
C ARG A 100 -12.84 -11.62 -0.64
N GLN A 101 -13.90 -12.11 -1.28
CA GLN A 101 -13.95 -12.36 -2.72
C GLN A 101 -14.83 -11.32 -3.41
N HIS A 102 -14.50 -10.95 -4.64
CA HIS A 102 -15.40 -10.13 -5.45
C HIS A 102 -16.58 -10.95 -5.97
N ALA A 103 -17.71 -10.28 -6.19
CA ALA A 103 -18.83 -10.88 -6.91
C ALA A 103 -18.48 -11.04 -8.39
N GLN A 104 -19.11 -11.99 -9.09
CA GLN A 104 -18.80 -12.33 -10.48
C GLN A 104 -18.73 -11.11 -11.41
N HIS A 105 -19.73 -10.23 -11.37
CA HIS A 105 -19.74 -9.02 -12.22
C HIS A 105 -18.56 -8.08 -11.93
N LYS A 106 -18.09 -8.01 -10.68
CA LYS A 106 -16.91 -7.21 -10.30
C LYS A 106 -15.61 -7.88 -10.73
N ILE A 107 -15.54 -9.20 -10.70
CA ILE A 107 -14.39 -9.94 -11.25
C ILE A 107 -14.28 -9.66 -12.75
N GLU A 108 -15.37 -9.80 -13.50
CA GLU A 108 -15.40 -9.53 -14.95
C GLU A 108 -15.01 -8.08 -15.28
N GLU A 109 -15.59 -7.10 -14.58
CA GLU A 109 -15.23 -5.68 -14.69
C GLU A 109 -13.72 -5.48 -14.45
N THR A 110 -13.20 -5.97 -13.33
CA THR A 110 -11.80 -5.75 -12.95
C THR A 110 -10.82 -6.45 -13.90
N TYR A 111 -11.11 -7.68 -14.34
CA TYR A 111 -10.26 -8.39 -15.30
C TYR A 111 -10.14 -7.61 -16.61
N ASN A 112 -11.26 -7.07 -17.11
CA ASN A 112 -11.24 -6.26 -18.32
C ASN A 112 -10.42 -4.97 -18.12
N ASP A 113 -10.57 -4.30 -16.97
CA ASP A 113 -9.85 -3.05 -16.67
C ASP A 113 -8.33 -3.24 -16.60
N ILE A 114 -7.87 -4.36 -16.03
CA ILE A 114 -6.43 -4.67 -15.87
C ILE A 114 -5.86 -5.52 -17.01
N GLY A 115 -6.66 -5.86 -18.02
CA GLY A 115 -6.23 -6.62 -19.19
C GLY A 115 -5.99 -8.12 -18.96
N TRP A 116 -6.59 -8.71 -17.93
CA TRP A 116 -6.58 -10.16 -17.72
C TRP A 116 -7.67 -10.89 -18.52
N ASP A 117 -7.44 -12.16 -18.81
CA ASP A 117 -8.40 -12.99 -19.54
C ASP A 117 -9.61 -13.36 -18.68
N ALA A 118 -10.72 -12.65 -18.87
CA ALA A 118 -11.98 -12.88 -18.16
C ALA A 118 -12.61 -14.26 -18.46
N ALA A 119 -12.16 -14.98 -19.50
CA ALA A 119 -12.62 -16.35 -19.75
C ALA A 119 -11.92 -17.38 -18.85
N ASN A 120 -10.77 -17.03 -18.26
CA ASN A 120 -9.93 -17.90 -17.43
C ASN A 120 -9.62 -17.24 -16.08
N VAL A 121 -10.65 -17.12 -15.23
CA VAL A 121 -10.55 -16.53 -13.89
C VAL A 121 -9.83 -17.48 -12.94
N ASP A 122 -8.71 -17.04 -12.38
CA ASP A 122 -7.91 -17.77 -11.37
C ASP A 122 -7.72 -16.97 -10.06
N VAL A 123 -7.91 -15.65 -10.10
CA VAL A 123 -7.90 -14.76 -8.94
C VAL A 123 -9.30 -14.18 -8.71
N THR A 124 -9.84 -14.41 -7.52
CA THR A 124 -11.13 -13.86 -7.08
C THR A 124 -11.02 -12.96 -5.84
N SER A 125 -9.83 -12.90 -5.22
CA SER A 125 -9.58 -12.10 -4.01
C SER A 125 -9.86 -10.63 -4.29
N ALA A 126 -10.77 -10.05 -3.53
CA ALA A 126 -11.16 -8.65 -3.70
C ALA A 126 -9.97 -7.71 -3.47
N TYR A 127 -9.09 -8.03 -2.52
CA TYR A 127 -7.89 -7.25 -2.28
C TYR A 127 -6.94 -7.28 -3.51
N ILE A 128 -6.57 -8.46 -4.02
CA ILE A 128 -5.63 -8.57 -5.15
C ILE A 128 -6.18 -7.83 -6.36
N LEU A 129 -7.48 -8.00 -6.64
CA LEU A 129 -8.15 -7.34 -7.75
C LEU A 129 -8.19 -5.81 -7.59
N ASN A 130 -8.57 -5.31 -6.40
CA ASN A 130 -8.56 -3.87 -6.13
C ASN A 130 -7.15 -3.27 -6.24
N ALA A 131 -6.13 -3.95 -5.72
CA ALA A 131 -4.76 -3.47 -5.75
C ALA A 131 -4.23 -3.39 -7.19
N ASN A 132 -4.45 -4.43 -8.01
CA ASN A 132 -4.05 -4.40 -9.41
C ASN A 132 -4.82 -3.33 -10.22
N GLN A 133 -6.10 -3.12 -9.93
CA GLN A 133 -6.88 -2.06 -10.57
C GLN A 133 -6.34 -0.67 -10.18
N ASP A 134 -6.02 -0.44 -8.89
CA ASP A 134 -5.39 0.80 -8.44
C ASP A 134 -4.03 1.02 -9.14
N TRP A 135 -3.19 -0.02 -9.24
CA TRP A 135 -1.88 0.09 -9.90
C TRP A 135 -2.01 0.35 -11.40
N GLN A 136 -3.01 -0.24 -12.06
CA GLN A 136 -3.31 0.01 -13.47
C GLN A 136 -3.78 1.46 -13.68
N LEU A 137 -4.70 1.93 -12.84
CA LEU A 137 -5.18 3.31 -12.90
C LEU A 137 -4.06 4.31 -12.60
N PHE A 138 -3.20 4.02 -11.64
CA PHE A 138 -2.01 4.82 -11.38
C PHE A 138 -1.10 4.88 -12.60
N HIS A 139 -0.79 3.74 -13.22
CA HIS A 139 0.07 3.70 -14.40
C HIS A 139 -0.51 4.53 -15.55
N GLN A 140 -1.83 4.45 -15.77
CA GLN A 140 -2.50 5.16 -16.85
C GLN A 140 -2.70 6.66 -16.59
N ARG A 141 -2.93 7.07 -15.34
CA ARG A 141 -3.42 8.42 -15.01
C ARG A 141 -2.42 9.26 -14.25
N ASP A 142 -1.60 8.63 -13.41
CA ASP A 142 -0.75 9.31 -12.44
C ASP A 142 0.74 9.24 -12.77
N LEU A 143 1.22 8.20 -13.48
CA LEU A 143 2.65 8.03 -13.75
C LEU A 143 3.31 9.25 -14.43
N ASP A 144 2.55 9.93 -15.29
CA ASP A 144 2.97 11.15 -16.01
C ASP A 144 2.17 12.39 -15.55
N ALA A 145 1.49 12.32 -14.41
CA ALA A 145 0.75 13.44 -13.84
C ALA A 145 1.66 14.49 -13.18
N ASP A 146 1.05 15.62 -12.85
CA ASP A 146 1.69 16.68 -12.06
C ASP A 146 1.68 16.30 -10.57
N TYR A 147 2.89 16.20 -9.99
CA TYR A 147 3.13 15.92 -8.58
C TYR A 147 3.50 17.17 -7.77
N GLY A 148 3.36 18.38 -8.33
CA GLY A 148 3.76 19.62 -7.67
C GLY A 148 3.06 19.86 -6.32
N ARG A 149 1.86 19.31 -6.12
CA ARG A 149 1.14 19.39 -4.83
C ARG A 149 1.71 18.45 -3.74
N LEU A 150 2.65 17.58 -4.11
CA LEU A 150 3.36 16.61 -3.26
C LEU A 150 4.89 16.78 -3.38
N GLY A 151 5.37 17.97 -3.77
CA GLY A 151 6.80 18.26 -3.86
C GLY A 151 7.53 17.58 -5.02
N ASP A 152 6.85 17.27 -6.13
CA ASP A 152 7.36 16.65 -7.37
C ASP A 152 7.94 15.22 -7.25
N GLN A 153 8.24 14.76 -6.05
CA GLN A 153 8.75 13.41 -5.77
C GLN A 153 7.99 12.83 -4.60
N VAL A 154 7.54 11.58 -4.67
CA VAL A 154 6.66 10.98 -3.66
C VAL A 154 7.27 9.73 -3.02
N PRO A 155 7.00 9.46 -1.72
CA PRO A 155 7.36 8.19 -1.11
C PRO A 155 6.51 7.06 -1.70
N PRO A 156 7.04 5.83 -1.73
CA PRO A 156 6.27 4.67 -2.16
C PRO A 156 5.18 4.32 -1.15
N LEU A 157 3.92 4.57 -1.52
CA LEU A 157 2.75 4.20 -0.71
C LEU A 157 2.25 2.78 -0.96
N VAL A 158 2.83 2.06 -1.94
CA VAL A 158 2.63 0.61 -2.11
C VAL A 158 3.41 -0.11 -1.01
N SER A 159 2.71 -0.82 -0.14
CA SER A 159 3.30 -1.42 1.06
C SER A 159 4.24 -2.59 0.74
N ASN A 160 5.21 -2.86 1.62
CA ASN A 160 6.08 -4.03 1.47
C ASN A 160 5.37 -5.37 1.69
N ILE A 161 4.13 -5.36 2.22
CA ILE A 161 3.29 -6.55 2.35
C ILE A 161 2.26 -6.68 1.22
N ASP A 162 2.25 -5.74 0.26
CA ASP A 162 1.38 -5.84 -0.91
C ASP A 162 1.93 -6.87 -1.91
N PHE A 163 1.01 -7.54 -2.61
CA PHE A 163 1.28 -8.58 -3.60
C PHE A 163 0.17 -8.64 -4.64
N GLY A 164 0.54 -8.95 -5.88
CA GLY A 164 -0.40 -9.16 -6.99
C GLY A 164 -0.74 -10.62 -7.21
N ARG A 165 -0.97 -11.00 -8.48
CA ARG A 165 -1.42 -12.34 -8.88
C ARG A 165 -0.40 -13.42 -8.56
N LEU A 166 0.88 -13.08 -8.60
CA LEU A 166 1.96 -14.02 -8.25
C LEU A 166 2.06 -14.28 -6.74
N GLY A 167 1.35 -13.53 -5.90
CA GLY A 167 1.36 -13.73 -4.45
C GLY A 167 2.67 -13.33 -3.77
N VAL A 168 3.55 -12.57 -4.42
CA VAL A 168 4.89 -12.23 -3.88
C VAL A 168 4.88 -10.85 -3.23
N CYS A 169 4.96 -10.80 -1.88
CA CYS A 169 5.10 -9.54 -1.14
C CYS A 169 6.38 -8.80 -1.58
N GLN A 170 6.40 -7.47 -1.47
CA GLN A 170 7.49 -6.56 -1.89
C GLN A 170 7.67 -6.40 -3.40
N LEU A 171 7.21 -7.34 -4.24
CA LEU A 171 7.37 -7.25 -5.68
C LEU A 171 6.67 -6.01 -6.29
N PRO A 172 5.41 -5.66 -5.92
CA PRO A 172 4.76 -4.44 -6.38
C PRO A 172 5.50 -3.17 -5.97
N ARG A 173 5.96 -3.11 -4.71
CA ARG A 173 6.73 -1.96 -4.20
C ARG A 173 8.06 -1.80 -4.95
N THR A 174 8.72 -2.90 -5.29
CA THR A 174 9.98 -2.89 -6.05
C THR A 174 9.77 -2.35 -7.47
N TRP A 175 8.74 -2.84 -8.17
CA TRP A 175 8.33 -2.30 -9.48
C TRP A 175 8.06 -0.79 -9.41
N TYR A 176 7.21 -0.40 -8.47
CA TYR A 176 6.80 1.00 -8.29
C TYR A 176 8.00 1.92 -8.07
N LYS A 177 8.92 1.55 -7.17
CA LYS A 177 10.10 2.38 -6.88
C LYS A 177 11.01 2.57 -8.10
N ILE A 178 11.29 1.50 -8.84
CA ILE A 178 12.13 1.58 -10.06
C ILE A 178 11.45 2.45 -11.12
N LEU A 179 10.14 2.26 -11.31
CA LEU A 179 9.34 3.02 -12.26
C LEU A 179 9.33 4.51 -11.91
N MET A 180 9.03 4.87 -10.66
CA MET A 180 9.03 6.26 -10.19
C MET A 180 10.41 6.90 -10.29
N ARG A 181 11.50 6.17 -9.98
CA ARG A 181 12.86 6.70 -10.17
C ARG A 181 13.17 6.97 -11.63
N SER A 182 12.69 6.14 -12.56
CA SER A 182 12.88 6.37 -14.00
C SER A 182 12.25 7.67 -14.51
N LYS A 183 11.21 8.15 -13.81
CA LYS A 183 10.51 9.41 -14.07
C LYS A 183 11.01 10.58 -13.23
N ASN A 184 12.02 10.37 -12.38
CA ASN A 184 12.48 11.33 -11.37
C ASN A 184 11.41 11.68 -10.31
N LEU A 185 10.41 10.82 -10.11
CA LEU A 185 9.30 11.03 -9.18
C LEU A 185 9.48 10.30 -7.84
N LEU A 186 10.52 9.47 -7.67
CA LEU A 186 10.75 8.78 -6.40
C LEU A 186 11.42 9.72 -5.38
N HIS A 187 10.83 9.83 -4.19
CA HIS A 187 11.38 10.61 -3.07
C HIS A 187 12.88 10.31 -2.83
N PRO A 188 13.72 11.32 -2.55
CA PRO A 188 15.17 11.17 -2.49
C PRO A 188 15.66 10.22 -1.40
N ASP A 189 14.94 10.13 -0.27
CA ASP A 189 15.30 9.21 0.82
C ASP A 189 15.00 7.73 0.49
N TYR A 190 14.33 7.46 -0.65
CA TYR A 190 14.03 6.11 -1.08
C TYR A 190 14.95 5.67 -2.23
N PRO A 191 15.85 4.71 -2.00
CA PRO A 191 16.60 4.09 -3.10
C PRO A 191 15.65 3.22 -3.93
N ASP A 192 15.79 3.25 -5.25
CA ASP A 192 14.94 2.44 -6.15
C ASP A 192 15.38 0.97 -6.19
N MET A 193 16.69 0.73 -6.27
CA MET A 193 17.31 -0.58 -6.12
C MET A 193 18.57 -0.46 -5.26
N THR A 194 18.63 -1.23 -4.18
CA THR A 194 19.77 -1.27 -3.27
C THR A 194 20.67 -2.46 -3.59
N LYS A 195 21.94 -2.41 -3.15
CA LYS A 195 22.84 -3.60 -3.21
C LYS A 195 22.39 -4.72 -2.27
N SER A 196 21.65 -4.37 -1.23
CA SER A 196 21.15 -5.27 -0.19
C SER A 196 19.86 -4.71 0.37
N GLY A 197 18.88 -5.55 0.64
CA GLY A 197 17.58 -5.11 1.15
C GLY A 197 16.48 -6.03 0.65
N LEU A 198 15.24 -5.57 0.76
CA LEU A 198 14.09 -6.37 0.32
C LEU A 198 13.96 -6.39 -1.21
N ASP A 199 14.30 -5.29 -1.90
CA ASP A 199 14.16 -5.18 -3.37
C ASP A 199 15.02 -6.20 -4.15
N PRO A 200 16.35 -6.34 -3.92
CA PRO A 200 17.11 -7.37 -4.62
C PRO A 200 16.72 -8.78 -4.16
N ARG A 201 16.37 -8.98 -2.89
CA ARG A 201 16.00 -10.30 -2.34
C ARG A 201 14.68 -10.83 -2.91
N VAL A 202 13.70 -9.96 -3.14
CA VAL A 202 12.44 -10.40 -3.77
C VAL A 202 12.66 -10.78 -5.23
N LEU A 203 13.58 -10.10 -5.94
CA LEU A 203 13.95 -10.46 -7.30
C LEU A 203 14.71 -11.79 -7.36
N ASP A 204 15.67 -11.99 -6.45
CA ASP A 204 16.37 -13.27 -6.30
C ASP A 204 15.40 -14.44 -6.00
N LEU A 205 14.42 -14.21 -5.10
CA LEU A 205 13.37 -15.18 -4.78
C LEU A 205 12.60 -15.63 -6.02
N VAL A 206 12.25 -14.68 -6.90
CA VAL A 206 11.56 -14.96 -8.16
C VAL A 206 12.53 -15.18 -9.31
N GLY A 207 13.78 -15.56 -9.05
CA GLY A 207 14.75 -15.96 -10.10
C GLY A 207 15.10 -14.87 -11.11
N VAL A 208 14.85 -13.60 -10.80
CA VAL A 208 15.12 -12.45 -11.69
C VAL A 208 16.39 -11.74 -11.24
N ASN A 209 17.32 -11.51 -12.17
CA ASN A 209 18.49 -10.69 -11.89
C ASN A 209 18.09 -9.21 -11.65
N PRO A 210 18.55 -8.57 -10.56
CA PRO A 210 18.18 -7.18 -10.25
C PRO A 210 18.49 -6.15 -11.34
N ASP A 211 19.66 -6.24 -11.99
CA ASP A 211 20.04 -5.31 -13.05
C ASP A 211 19.13 -5.48 -14.28
N SER A 212 18.75 -6.71 -14.60
CA SER A 212 17.79 -7.00 -15.68
C SER A 212 16.40 -6.41 -15.40
N ALA A 213 15.89 -6.55 -14.17
CA ALA A 213 14.61 -5.94 -13.79
C ALA A 213 14.66 -4.41 -13.87
N VAL A 214 15.73 -3.81 -13.35
CA VAL A 214 15.94 -2.36 -13.40
C VAL A 214 16.01 -1.87 -14.85
N ALA A 215 16.77 -2.56 -15.70
CA ALA A 215 16.90 -2.22 -17.12
C ALA A 215 15.55 -2.34 -17.85
N TYR A 216 14.80 -3.42 -17.60
CA TYR A 216 13.49 -3.65 -18.21
C TYR A 216 12.49 -2.57 -17.80
N ILE A 217 12.31 -2.32 -16.50
CA ILE A 217 11.33 -1.33 -16.02
C ILE A 217 11.67 0.08 -16.51
N ARG A 218 12.95 0.49 -16.48
CA ARG A 218 13.35 1.83 -16.96
C ARG A 218 13.16 2.00 -18.46
N LYS A 219 13.37 0.94 -19.24
CA LYS A 219 13.28 0.98 -20.71
C LYS A 219 11.84 0.88 -21.21
N GLU A 220 11.08 -0.08 -20.69
CA GLU A 220 9.75 -0.42 -21.19
C GLU A 220 8.64 0.26 -20.39
N GLN A 221 8.89 0.69 -19.15
CA GLN A 221 7.92 1.30 -18.23
C GLN A 221 6.58 0.53 -18.17
N PRO A 222 6.63 -0.80 -17.92
CA PRO A 222 5.45 -1.65 -17.96
C PRO A 222 4.47 -1.29 -16.83
N ASP A 223 3.18 -1.50 -17.06
CA ASP A 223 2.23 -1.64 -15.95
C ASP A 223 2.58 -2.88 -15.10
N TYR A 224 1.98 -2.96 -13.91
CA TYR A 224 2.35 -4.03 -12.98
C TYR A 224 1.95 -5.43 -13.48
N VAL A 225 0.83 -5.54 -14.22
CA VAL A 225 0.38 -6.80 -14.81
C VAL A 225 1.38 -7.32 -15.85
N THR A 226 1.86 -6.42 -16.71
CA THR A 226 2.90 -6.72 -17.71
C THR A 226 4.22 -7.09 -17.02
N PHE A 227 4.59 -6.39 -15.95
CA PHE A 227 5.78 -6.73 -15.17
C PHE A 227 5.68 -8.10 -14.49
N GLU A 228 4.55 -8.45 -13.86
CA GLU A 228 4.36 -9.80 -13.28
C GLU A 228 4.43 -10.88 -14.36
N SER A 229 3.85 -10.65 -15.53
CA SER A 229 3.94 -11.57 -16.66
C SER A 229 5.39 -11.77 -17.11
N TRP A 230 6.15 -10.68 -17.23
CA TRP A 230 7.58 -10.75 -17.56
C TRP A 230 8.41 -11.50 -16.50
N VAL A 231 8.13 -11.30 -15.21
CA VAL A 231 8.76 -12.05 -14.10
C VAL A 231 8.49 -13.55 -14.25
N LEU A 232 7.23 -13.92 -14.52
CA LEU A 232 6.85 -15.31 -14.68
C LEU A 232 7.54 -15.96 -15.91
N GLU A 233 7.69 -15.22 -17.01
CA GLU A 233 8.43 -15.64 -18.19
C GLU A 233 9.92 -15.89 -17.90
N GLN A 234 10.55 -15.09 -17.04
CA GLN A 234 11.96 -15.31 -16.64
C GLN A 234 12.17 -16.65 -15.93
N ASN A 235 11.10 -17.27 -15.43
CA ASN A 235 11.12 -18.53 -14.68
C ASN A 235 10.43 -19.68 -15.41
N GLY A 236 10.23 -19.55 -16.73
CA GLY A 236 9.61 -20.60 -17.53
C GLY A 236 8.16 -20.91 -17.14
N GLY A 237 7.44 -19.94 -16.58
CA GLY A 237 6.02 -20.09 -16.23
C GLY A 237 5.73 -20.61 -14.83
N ASN A 238 6.73 -20.78 -13.96
CA ASN A 238 6.52 -21.34 -12.62
C ASN A 238 7.40 -20.67 -11.56
N LEU A 239 6.89 -20.56 -10.33
CA LEU A 239 7.62 -20.03 -9.17
C LEU A 239 7.49 -20.99 -7.99
N ASP A 240 8.51 -21.05 -7.14
CA ASP A 240 8.50 -21.87 -5.93
C ASP A 240 7.53 -21.29 -4.88
N GLN A 241 6.34 -21.88 -4.81
CA GLN A 241 5.27 -21.44 -3.91
C GLN A 241 5.64 -21.58 -2.43
N ALA A 242 6.44 -22.59 -2.06
CA ALA A 242 6.86 -22.77 -0.68
C ALA A 242 7.86 -21.68 -0.26
N ALA A 243 8.79 -21.32 -1.16
CA ALA A 243 9.71 -20.21 -0.92
C ALA A 243 8.98 -18.86 -0.84
N ILE A 244 7.94 -18.65 -1.67
CA ILE A 244 7.10 -17.45 -1.61
C ILE A 244 6.34 -17.38 -0.28
N GLU A 245 5.78 -18.49 0.20
CA GLU A 245 5.07 -18.53 1.48
C GLU A 245 6.01 -18.22 2.66
N GLU A 246 7.23 -18.78 2.67
CA GLU A 246 8.26 -18.48 3.66
C GLU A 246 8.65 -16.99 3.61
N TRP A 247 8.89 -16.44 2.42
CA TRP A 247 9.22 -15.02 2.22
C TRP A 247 8.13 -14.10 2.75
N ASN A 248 6.88 -14.38 2.39
CA ASN A 248 5.74 -13.58 2.79
C ASN A 248 5.54 -13.62 4.32
N THR A 249 5.76 -14.78 4.94
CA THR A 249 5.72 -14.95 6.39
C THR A 249 6.83 -14.16 7.06
N PHE A 250 8.05 -14.23 6.53
CA PHE A 250 9.18 -13.41 6.98
C PHE A 250 8.85 -11.91 6.94
N LEU A 251 8.26 -11.41 5.85
CA LEU A 251 7.93 -9.98 5.73
C LEU A 251 6.86 -9.52 6.71
N ARG A 252 5.87 -10.37 7.01
CA ARG A 252 4.79 -10.05 7.96
C ARG A 252 5.22 -10.12 9.42
N THR A 253 6.20 -10.96 9.75
CA THR A 253 6.57 -11.28 11.14
C THR A 253 7.91 -10.72 11.59
N ARG A 254 8.73 -10.18 10.68
CA ARG A 254 10.04 -9.62 11.04
C ARG A 254 9.89 -8.33 11.86
N ASP A 255 10.78 -8.16 12.83
CA ASP A 255 10.97 -6.92 13.57
C ASP A 255 12.13 -6.09 13.02
N HIS A 256 12.04 -4.77 13.16
CA HIS A 256 13.22 -3.91 13.13
C HIS A 256 13.82 -3.82 14.54
N GLN A 257 15.14 -3.71 14.62
CA GLN A 257 15.89 -3.62 15.86
C GLN A 257 16.98 -2.55 15.75
N GLY A 258 17.49 -2.11 16.90
CA GLY A 258 18.61 -1.17 16.98
C GLY A 258 18.35 0.18 16.30
N GLU A 259 19.38 0.74 15.68
CA GLU A 259 19.37 2.10 15.11
C GLU A 259 18.26 2.33 14.09
N LYS A 260 17.94 1.31 13.28
CA LYS A 260 16.85 1.44 12.29
C LYS A 260 15.49 1.65 12.95
N ARG A 261 15.18 0.87 14.00
CA ARG A 261 13.93 1.03 14.74
C ARG A 261 13.88 2.40 15.42
N SER A 262 14.92 2.74 16.18
CA SER A 262 14.94 4.02 16.92
C SER A 262 14.92 5.24 15.99
N GLY A 263 15.54 5.15 14.81
CA GLY A 263 15.47 6.19 13.78
C GLY A 263 14.05 6.43 13.27
N ILE A 264 13.33 5.34 12.93
CA ILE A 264 11.93 5.44 12.48
C ILE A 264 11.06 6.01 13.60
N LEU A 265 11.15 5.48 14.82
CA LEU A 265 10.36 5.94 15.97
C LEU A 265 10.56 7.44 16.21
N ALA A 266 11.81 7.90 16.23
CA ALA A 266 12.13 9.32 16.37
C ALA A 266 11.56 10.18 15.22
N PHE A 267 11.62 9.69 13.98
CA PHE A 267 11.10 10.39 12.80
C PHE A 267 9.58 10.59 12.85
N VAL A 268 8.85 9.57 13.33
CA VAL A 268 7.39 9.59 13.46
C VAL A 268 6.89 10.09 14.82
N GLY A 269 7.80 10.54 15.70
CA GLY A 269 7.44 11.13 16.99
C GLY A 269 7.03 10.13 18.08
N LEU A 270 7.41 8.86 17.95
CA LEU A 270 7.20 7.82 18.96
C LEU A 270 8.45 7.63 19.82
N ASP A 271 8.24 7.21 21.07
CA ASP A 271 9.32 6.80 21.97
C ASP A 271 9.68 5.32 21.80
N ASP A 272 10.68 4.85 22.56
CA ASP A 272 11.18 3.47 22.50
C ASP A 272 10.15 2.40 22.94
N SER A 273 8.96 2.78 23.44
CA SER A 273 7.84 1.86 23.69
C SER A 273 6.98 1.58 22.45
N GLY A 274 7.27 2.26 21.33
CA GLY A 274 6.59 2.05 20.06
C GLY A 274 6.79 0.66 19.43
N PRO A 275 6.18 0.40 18.26
CA PRO A 275 6.18 -0.93 17.65
C PRO A 275 7.57 -1.45 17.28
N THR A 276 7.71 -2.77 17.23
CA THR A 276 8.90 -3.45 16.68
C THR A 276 8.65 -4.01 15.28
N SER A 277 7.39 -4.31 14.96
CA SER A 277 6.97 -4.88 13.68
C SER A 277 7.50 -4.02 12.54
N ALA A 278 8.31 -4.63 11.67
CA ALA A 278 8.90 -3.89 10.58
C ALA A 278 7.88 -3.51 9.51
N ALA A 279 6.78 -4.25 9.38
CA ALA A 279 5.67 -3.90 8.50
C ALA A 279 5.02 -2.60 8.96
N VAL A 280 4.66 -2.53 10.26
CA VAL A 280 4.08 -1.32 10.86
C VAL A 280 5.04 -0.14 10.75
N LEU A 281 6.31 -0.31 11.14
CA LEU A 281 7.31 0.74 11.12
C LEU A 281 7.56 1.29 9.71
N ASN A 282 7.69 0.42 8.71
CA ASN A 282 7.83 0.85 7.32
C ASN A 282 6.60 1.65 6.84
N SER A 283 5.40 1.16 7.17
CA SER A 283 4.15 1.82 6.77
C SER A 283 4.00 3.20 7.38
N ILE A 284 4.20 3.37 8.70
CA ILE A 284 4.05 4.68 9.34
C ILE A 284 5.16 5.67 8.94
N GLU A 285 6.36 5.18 8.60
CA GLU A 285 7.41 6.01 8.00
C GLU A 285 6.96 6.56 6.64
N ASP A 286 6.46 5.68 5.75
CA ASP A 286 5.93 6.08 4.44
C ASP A 286 4.77 7.08 4.56
N TYR A 287 3.83 6.83 5.48
CA TYR A 287 2.69 7.73 5.71
C TYR A 287 3.14 9.08 6.24
N GLN A 288 4.15 9.13 7.10
CA GLN A 288 4.67 10.37 7.65
C GLN A 288 5.39 11.21 6.59
N TYR A 289 6.17 10.58 5.71
CA TYR A 289 6.73 11.27 4.54
C TYR A 289 5.62 11.84 3.65
N ALA A 290 4.62 11.03 3.29
CA ALA A 290 3.53 11.45 2.41
C ALA A 290 2.70 12.58 3.03
N TYR A 291 2.42 12.50 4.34
CA TYR A 291 1.72 13.53 5.08
C TYR A 291 2.48 14.85 5.08
N ARG A 292 3.79 14.83 5.41
CA ARG A 292 4.60 16.07 5.42
C ARG A 292 4.59 16.74 4.06
N GLN A 293 4.75 15.99 2.98
CA GLN A 293 4.66 16.56 1.63
C GLN A 293 3.28 17.13 1.31
N LEU A 294 2.22 16.42 1.68
CA LEU A 294 0.84 16.92 1.50
C LEU A 294 0.61 18.24 2.24
N MET A 295 1.20 18.42 3.42
CA MET A 295 0.99 19.58 4.27
C MET A 295 1.94 20.75 3.97
N ASP A 296 3.19 20.48 3.59
CA ASP A 296 4.19 21.51 3.28
C ASP A 296 3.81 22.30 2.02
N ASP A 297 3.09 21.67 1.09
CA ASP A 297 2.62 22.27 -0.16
C ASP A 297 1.14 22.74 -0.12
N ALA A 298 0.53 22.82 1.09
CA ALA A 298 -0.91 23.08 1.31
C ALA A 298 -1.36 24.53 1.42
#